data_AF-K9CKW2-F1
#
_entry.id   AF-K9CKW2-F1
#
_cell.length_a   1.000
_cell.length_b   1.000
_cell.length_c   1.000
_cell.angle_alpha   90.00
_cell.angle_beta   90.00
_cell.angle_gamma   90.00
#
_symmetry.space_group_name_H-M   'P 1'
#
loop_
_entity.id
_entity.type
_entity.pdbx_description
1 polymer ?
#
loop_
_entity_poly.entity_id
_entity_poly.type
_entity_poly.pdbx_seq_one_letter_code
_entity_poly.pdbx_strand_id
1 'polypeptide(L)'
;MGSKIACHTDLNEATLKNTPRGPIWVLKARGGSESWWNAYTGENVDEISLADARRYALMSYKGSGRLQAVDYQETAPEEAQVGGPLWRASFADKEHSRLYLDPFTGEVLSRRSDLWDFYDFFYKIHIMNLGASRSYNHPLIVVAASATLLIVVTGIVILFYRLAKDLKRLLTKRRASRPAT
;
A
#
# COMPACT_ATOMS: atom_id res chain seq x y z
N MET A 1 -39.43 -12.42 -17.09
CA MET A 1 -38.72 -13.67 -17.45
C MET A 1 -37.37 -13.62 -16.75
N GLY A 2 -37.24 -14.33 -15.63
CA GLY A 2 -36.02 -14.31 -14.82
C GLY A 2 -34.93 -15.16 -15.46
N SER A 3 -33.82 -14.55 -15.83
CA SER A 3 -32.61 -15.28 -16.18
C SER A 3 -32.14 -16.01 -14.93
N LYS A 4 -32.21 -17.35 -14.96
CA LYS A 4 -31.66 -18.20 -13.91
C LYS A 4 -30.17 -17.90 -13.84
N ILE A 5 -29.69 -17.49 -12.66
CA ILE A 5 -28.29 -17.70 -12.28
C ILE A 5 -28.07 -19.19 -12.53
N ALA A 6 -27.36 -19.54 -13.60
CA ALA A 6 -27.09 -20.92 -13.94
C ALA A 6 -26.51 -21.57 -12.68
N CYS A 7 -26.97 -22.79 -12.36
CA CYS A 7 -26.52 -23.55 -11.20
C CYS A 7 -25.00 -23.72 -11.23
N HIS A 8 -24.27 -22.74 -10.71
CA HIS A 8 -22.88 -22.87 -10.34
C HIS A 8 -22.89 -23.58 -8.99
N THR A 9 -22.96 -24.92 -9.04
CA THR A 9 -23.01 -25.80 -7.87
C THR A 9 -21.73 -25.72 -7.02
N ASP A 10 -20.72 -24.98 -7.48
CA ASP A 10 -19.40 -24.79 -6.87
C ASP A 10 -19.06 -23.31 -6.58
N LEU A 11 -20.04 -22.50 -6.18
CA LEU A 11 -19.80 -21.13 -5.70
C LEU A 11 -19.15 -21.15 -4.31
N ASN A 12 -18.07 -20.41 -4.15
CA ASN A 12 -17.40 -20.23 -2.85
C ASN A 12 -17.74 -18.88 -2.23
N GLU A 13 -17.82 -17.83 -3.04
CA GLU A 13 -18.08 -16.47 -2.57
C GLU A 13 -18.98 -15.72 -3.57
N ALA A 14 -19.89 -14.90 -3.02
CA ALA A 14 -20.72 -13.97 -3.79
C ALA A 14 -20.71 -12.61 -3.11
N THR A 15 -20.17 -11.59 -3.79
CA THR A 15 -20.04 -10.24 -3.25
C THR A 15 -20.82 -9.26 -4.11
N LEU A 16 -21.74 -8.51 -3.49
CA LEU A 16 -22.40 -7.40 -4.16
C LEU A 16 -21.53 -6.14 -4.04
N LYS A 17 -21.12 -5.58 -5.16
CA LYS A 17 -20.37 -4.33 -5.22
C LYS A 17 -21.20 -3.22 -5.82
N ASN A 18 -21.11 -2.02 -5.25
CA ASN A 18 -21.72 -0.83 -5.84
C ASN A 18 -20.70 -0.11 -6.72
N THR A 19 -20.79 -0.33 -8.03
CA THR A 19 -19.78 0.10 -9.00
C THR A 19 -20.28 1.32 -9.79
N PRO A 20 -19.41 2.04 -10.53
CA PRO A 20 -19.85 3.11 -11.43
C PRO A 20 -20.81 2.65 -12.55
N ARG A 21 -20.90 1.35 -12.84
CA ARG A 21 -21.89 0.73 -13.75
C ARG A 21 -23.23 0.43 -13.08
N GLY A 22 -23.33 0.64 -11.77
CA GLY A 22 -24.40 0.16 -10.92
C GLY A 22 -23.98 -1.04 -10.07
N PRO A 23 -24.91 -1.64 -9.33
CA PRO A 23 -24.64 -2.80 -8.51
C PRO A 23 -24.32 -4.03 -9.36
N ILE A 24 -23.17 -4.64 -9.11
CA ILE A 24 -22.68 -5.84 -9.80
C ILE A 24 -22.40 -6.92 -8.76
N TRP A 25 -22.87 -8.14 -9.01
CA TRP A 25 -22.47 -9.35 -8.31
C TRP A 25 -21.14 -9.86 -8.86
N VAL A 26 -20.15 -9.96 -7.98
CA VAL A 26 -18.89 -10.65 -8.25
C VAL A 26 -18.99 -12.03 -7.62
N LEU A 27 -19.01 -13.06 -8.45
CA LEU A 27 -19.13 -14.45 -8.03
C LEU A 27 -17.80 -15.15 -8.22
N LYS A 28 -17.29 -15.77 -7.15
CA LYS A 28 -16.06 -16.57 -7.19
C LYS A 28 -16.39 -18.05 -7.03
N ALA A 29 -16.04 -18.84 -8.03
CA ALA A 29 -16.17 -20.28 -7.96
C ALA A 29 -15.02 -20.89 -7.15
N ARG A 30 -15.25 -22.10 -6.61
CA ARG A 30 -14.25 -22.88 -5.87
C ARG A 30 -13.01 -23.21 -6.70
N GLY A 31 -13.14 -23.25 -8.03
CA GLY A 31 -12.03 -23.42 -8.98
C GLY A 31 -11.24 -22.14 -9.28
N GLY A 32 -11.58 -21.00 -8.66
CA GLY A 32 -10.87 -19.73 -8.84
C GLY A 32 -11.35 -18.88 -10.02
N SER A 33 -12.37 -19.31 -10.77
CA SER A 33 -12.99 -18.47 -11.79
C SER A 33 -13.87 -17.39 -11.16
N GLU A 34 -13.74 -16.17 -11.67
CA GLU A 34 -14.57 -15.03 -11.29
C GLU A 34 -15.57 -14.73 -12.42
N SER A 35 -16.79 -14.32 -12.07
CA SER A 35 -17.80 -13.86 -13.03
C SER A 35 -18.56 -12.66 -12.49
N TRP A 36 -18.97 -11.77 -13.40
CA TRP A 36 -19.64 -10.51 -13.08
C TRP A 36 -21.06 -10.50 -13.63
N TRP A 37 -22.02 -10.14 -12.78
CA TRP A 37 -23.44 -10.16 -13.14
C TRP A 37 -24.13 -8.87 -12.69
N ASN A 38 -24.95 -8.29 -13.55
CA ASN A 38 -25.73 -7.10 -13.22
C ASN A 38 -26.78 -7.45 -12.16
N ALA A 39 -26.78 -6.74 -11.03
CA ALA A 39 -27.67 -7.08 -9.92
C ALA A 39 -29.14 -6.72 -10.16
N TYR A 40 -29.45 -5.89 -11.16
CA TYR A 40 -30.82 -5.57 -11.54
C TYR A 40 -31.37 -6.51 -12.62
N THR A 41 -30.59 -6.78 -13.67
CA THR A 41 -31.07 -7.58 -14.82
C THR A 41 -30.76 -9.07 -14.68
N GLY A 42 -29.77 -9.44 -13.87
CA GLY A 42 -29.28 -10.82 -13.77
C GLY A 42 -28.54 -11.29 -15.01
N GLU A 43 -28.06 -10.36 -15.84
CA GLU A 43 -27.26 -10.66 -17.05
C GLU A 43 -25.77 -10.60 -16.74
N ASN A 44 -24.99 -11.43 -17.45
CA ASN A 44 -23.53 -11.39 -17.35
C ASN A 44 -23.00 -10.07 -17.92
N VAL A 45 -21.96 -9.53 -17.28
CA VAL A 45 -21.37 -8.24 -17.67
C VAL A 45 -20.02 -8.49 -18.32
N ASP A 46 -19.91 -8.08 -19.59
CA ASP A 46 -18.65 -8.06 -20.33
C ASP A 46 -17.73 -6.91 -19.86
N GLU A 47 -16.48 -6.94 -20.34
CA GLU A 47 -15.50 -5.88 -20.10
C GLU A 47 -16.02 -4.51 -20.57
N ILE A 48 -15.66 -3.47 -19.82
CA ILE A 48 -16.00 -2.09 -20.10
C ILE A 48 -15.31 -1.62 -21.38
N SER A 49 -16.02 -0.79 -22.13
CA SER A 49 -15.44 -0.12 -23.30
C SER A 49 -14.42 0.94 -22.89
N LEU A 50 -13.53 1.31 -23.82
CA LEU A 50 -12.62 2.46 -23.65
C LEU A 50 -13.38 3.75 -23.25
N ALA A 51 -14.57 3.97 -23.83
CA ALA A 51 -15.41 5.12 -23.54
C ALA A 51 -15.93 5.10 -22.10
N ASP A 52 -16.34 3.92 -21.62
CA ASP A 52 -16.76 3.71 -20.23
C ASP A 52 -15.58 3.89 -19.27
N ALA A 53 -14.43 3.29 -19.56
CA ALA A 53 -13.21 3.44 -18.76
C ALA A 53 -12.81 4.91 -18.62
N ARG A 54 -12.84 5.68 -19.73
CA ARG A 54 -12.63 7.12 -19.74
C ARG A 54 -13.63 7.86 -18.85
N ARG A 55 -14.92 7.55 -18.97
CA ARG A 55 -15.97 8.17 -18.16
C ARG A 55 -15.77 7.90 -16.67
N TYR A 56 -15.53 6.66 -16.29
CA TYR A 56 -15.37 6.25 -14.89
C TYR A 56 -14.07 6.79 -14.28
N ALA A 57 -12.99 6.87 -15.07
CA ALA A 57 -11.76 7.52 -14.65
C ALA A 57 -12.00 9.01 -14.35
N LEU A 58 -12.69 9.74 -15.22
CA LEU A 58 -13.01 11.15 -15.02
C LEU A 58 -13.93 11.38 -13.81
N MET A 59 -14.95 10.54 -13.61
CA MET A 59 -15.84 10.62 -12.44
C MET A 59 -15.10 10.35 -11.13
N SER A 60 -14.10 9.47 -11.16
CA SER A 60 -13.35 9.06 -9.98
C SER A 60 -12.14 9.94 -9.68
N TYR A 61 -11.71 10.77 -10.62
CA TYR A 61 -10.56 11.64 -10.49
C TYR A 61 -10.91 12.89 -9.69
N LYS A 62 -10.11 13.19 -8.67
CA LYS A 62 -10.33 14.33 -7.76
C LYS A 62 -9.31 15.46 -7.95
N GLY A 63 -8.35 15.30 -8.85
CA GLY A 63 -7.34 16.31 -9.14
C GLY A 63 -7.81 17.34 -10.17
N SER A 64 -6.94 18.29 -10.48
CA SER A 64 -7.19 19.36 -11.47
C SER A 64 -6.58 19.07 -12.85
N GLY A 65 -5.93 17.93 -13.02
CA GLY A 65 -5.30 17.52 -14.28
C GLY A 65 -6.31 17.12 -15.36
N ARG A 66 -5.87 17.21 -16.62
CA ARG A 66 -6.64 16.72 -17.77
C ARG A 66 -6.29 15.26 -18.02
N LEU A 67 -7.28 14.43 -18.34
CA LEU A 67 -7.03 13.06 -18.78
C LEU A 67 -6.24 13.07 -20.10
N GLN A 68 -5.06 12.44 -20.12
CA GLN A 68 -4.20 12.32 -21.29
C GLN A 68 -4.52 11.09 -22.12
N ALA A 69 -4.52 9.92 -21.47
CA ALA A 69 -4.63 8.62 -22.13
C ALA A 69 -5.37 7.62 -21.24
N VAL A 70 -6.02 6.66 -21.88
CA VAL A 70 -6.64 5.51 -21.24
C VAL A 70 -6.28 4.29 -22.07
N ASP A 71 -5.50 3.38 -21.48
CA ASP A 71 -4.93 2.23 -22.17
C ASP A 71 -5.32 0.94 -21.45
N TYR A 72 -5.65 -0.10 -22.20
CA TYR A 72 -5.87 -1.44 -21.65
C TYR A 72 -4.53 -2.12 -21.45
N GLN A 73 -4.35 -2.76 -20.30
CA GLN A 73 -3.16 -3.53 -19.98
C GLN A 73 -3.58 -4.94 -19.59
N GLU A 74 -3.19 -5.94 -20.37
CA GLU A 74 -3.45 -7.35 -20.07
C GLU A 74 -2.75 -7.81 -18.78
N THR A 75 -1.61 -7.20 -18.47
CA THR A 75 -0.86 -7.45 -17.25
C THR A 75 -0.70 -6.15 -16.47
N ALA A 76 -1.17 -6.17 -15.22
CA ALA A 76 -1.01 -5.07 -14.29
C ALA A 76 0.49 -4.75 -14.03
N PRO A 77 0.90 -3.47 -14.10
CA PRO A 77 2.25 -3.07 -13.71
C PRO A 77 2.42 -3.26 -12.20
N GLU A 78 3.66 -3.49 -11.76
CA GLU A 78 3.98 -3.68 -10.33
C GLU A 78 3.50 -2.50 -9.47
N GLU A 79 3.57 -1.29 -10.01
CA GLU A 79 3.07 -0.05 -9.41
C GLU A 79 1.58 -0.13 -9.03
N ALA A 80 0.76 -0.84 -9.80
CA ALA A 80 -0.66 -0.96 -9.53
C ALA A 80 -0.94 -1.75 -8.24
N GLN A 81 0.00 -2.62 -7.82
CA GLN A 81 -0.10 -3.53 -6.68
C GLN A 81 -1.36 -4.42 -6.70
N VAL A 82 -1.91 -4.63 -7.90
CA VAL A 82 -3.04 -5.52 -8.19
C VAL A 82 -2.63 -6.44 -9.33
N GLY A 83 -3.28 -7.60 -9.44
CA GLY A 83 -3.03 -8.56 -10.51
C GLY A 83 -4.15 -8.55 -11.56
N GLY A 84 -3.87 -9.14 -12.72
CA GLY A 84 -4.84 -9.32 -13.81
C GLY A 84 -4.90 -8.15 -14.81
N PRO A 85 -5.80 -8.25 -15.79
CA PRO A 85 -6.02 -7.19 -16.77
C PRO A 85 -6.65 -5.96 -16.12
N LEU A 86 -6.30 -4.77 -16.59
CA LEU A 86 -6.81 -3.50 -16.08
C LEU A 86 -6.77 -2.38 -17.11
N TRP A 87 -7.53 -1.32 -16.84
CA TRP A 87 -7.42 -0.07 -17.58
C TRP A 87 -6.56 0.92 -16.82
N ARG A 88 -5.57 1.52 -17.49
CA ARG A 88 -4.75 2.60 -16.95
C ARG A 88 -5.20 3.94 -17.52
N ALA A 89 -5.67 4.82 -16.66
CA ALA A 89 -5.99 6.21 -17.00
C ALA A 89 -4.89 7.15 -16.47
N SER A 90 -4.25 7.90 -17.37
CA SER A 90 -3.14 8.80 -17.05
C SER A 90 -3.57 10.27 -17.14
N PHE A 91 -3.20 11.08 -16.15
CA PHE A 91 -3.62 12.48 -16.03
C PHE A 91 -2.43 13.45 -16.14
N ALA A 92 -2.68 14.62 -16.74
CA ALA A 92 -1.77 15.76 -16.85
C ALA A 92 -1.95 16.71 -15.66
N ASP A 93 -1.65 16.24 -14.45
CA ASP A 93 -1.48 17.09 -13.28
C ASP A 93 0.00 17.20 -12.89
N LYS A 94 0.29 18.00 -11.86
CA LYS A 94 1.66 18.20 -11.35
C LYS A 94 2.31 16.93 -10.82
N GLU A 95 1.50 15.93 -10.45
CA GLU A 95 1.96 14.68 -9.85
C GLU A 95 1.89 13.51 -10.85
N HIS A 96 1.54 13.74 -12.11
CA HIS A 96 1.31 12.72 -13.13
C HIS A 96 0.47 11.53 -12.65
N SER A 97 -0.70 11.83 -12.07
CA SER A 97 -1.59 10.83 -11.47
C SER A 97 -2.01 9.74 -12.47
N ARG A 98 -2.04 8.51 -11.98
CA ARG A 98 -2.44 7.30 -12.70
C ARG A 98 -3.54 6.61 -11.90
N LEU A 99 -4.66 6.34 -12.55
CA LEU A 99 -5.74 5.55 -11.97
C LEU A 99 -5.80 4.21 -12.69
N TYR A 100 -5.87 3.14 -11.92
CA TYR A 100 -6.04 1.78 -12.42
C TYR A 100 -7.46 1.34 -12.17
N LEU A 101 -8.18 0.95 -13.22
CA LEU A 101 -9.58 0.56 -13.15
C LEU A 101 -9.76 -0.92 -13.50
N ASP A 102 -10.70 -1.56 -12.81
CA ASP A 102 -11.13 -2.92 -13.09
C ASP A 102 -11.83 -2.98 -14.46
N PRO A 103 -11.48 -3.94 -15.32
CA PRO A 103 -12.04 -4.02 -16.67
C PRO A 103 -13.49 -4.49 -16.70
N PHE A 104 -14.04 -5.08 -15.64
CA PHE A 104 -15.44 -5.53 -15.60
C PHE A 104 -16.32 -4.59 -14.79
N THR A 105 -15.88 -4.19 -13.60
CA THR A 105 -16.66 -3.35 -12.69
C THR A 105 -16.50 -1.85 -12.98
N GLY A 106 -15.38 -1.44 -13.58
CA GLY A 106 -15.03 -0.03 -13.73
C GLY A 106 -14.67 0.66 -12.41
N GLU A 107 -14.47 -0.11 -11.33
CA GLU A 107 -14.00 0.42 -10.05
C GLU A 107 -12.53 0.82 -10.15
N VAL A 108 -12.15 1.86 -9.40
CA VAL A 108 -10.73 2.23 -9.27
C VAL A 108 -10.06 1.26 -8.28
N LEU A 109 -9.24 0.36 -8.81
CA LEU A 109 -8.45 -0.61 -8.06
C LEU A 109 -7.30 0.04 -7.29
N SER A 110 -6.63 1.01 -7.91
CA SER A 110 -5.44 1.65 -7.35
C SER A 110 -5.26 3.07 -7.88
N ARG A 111 -4.69 3.95 -7.05
CA ARG A 111 -4.33 5.32 -7.41
C ARG A 111 -2.86 5.52 -7.12
N ARG A 112 -2.11 5.97 -8.12
CA ARG A 112 -0.68 6.27 -8.02
C ARG A 112 -0.40 7.66 -8.55
N SER A 113 0.67 8.25 -8.07
CA SER A 113 1.22 9.50 -8.57
C SER A 113 2.72 9.50 -8.37
N ASP A 114 3.46 10.28 -9.16
CA ASP A 114 4.91 10.37 -9.06
C ASP A 114 5.35 10.91 -7.69
N LEU A 115 4.52 11.76 -7.07
CA LEU A 115 4.75 12.23 -5.72
C LEU A 115 4.69 11.07 -4.71
N TRP A 116 3.76 10.14 -4.91
CA TRP A 116 3.66 8.96 -4.06
C TRP A 116 4.87 8.03 -4.22
N ASP A 117 5.41 7.90 -5.43
CA ASP A 117 6.64 7.11 -5.67
C ASP A 117 7.85 7.71 -4.94
N PHE A 118 7.95 9.05 -4.89
CA PHE A 118 8.96 9.74 -4.10
C PHE A 118 8.81 9.46 -2.59
N TYR A 119 7.59 9.50 -2.06
CA TYR A 119 7.34 9.12 -0.67
C TYR A 119 7.64 7.64 -0.41
N ASP A 120 7.30 6.75 -1.33
CA ASP A 120 7.55 5.31 -1.22
C ASP A 120 9.06 5.01 -1.14
N PHE A 121 9.89 5.76 -1.87
CA PHE A 121 11.34 5.66 -1.77
C PHE A 121 11.86 5.98 -0.35
N PHE A 122 11.44 7.11 0.22
CA PHE A 122 11.83 7.47 1.59
C PHE A 122 11.23 6.53 2.63
N TYR A 123 10.01 6.06 2.39
CA TYR A 123 9.36 5.08 3.24
C TYR A 123 10.16 3.77 3.27
N LYS A 124 10.57 3.23 2.12
CA LYS A 124 11.43 2.04 2.01
C LYS A 124 12.74 2.19 2.78
N ILE A 125 13.37 3.36 2.73
CA ILE A 125 14.55 3.68 3.54
C ILE A 125 14.19 3.71 5.04
N HIS A 126 13.10 4.37 5.42
CA HIS A 126 12.66 4.50 6.80
C HIS A 126 12.39 3.14 7.45
N ILE A 127 11.73 2.23 6.74
CA ILE A 127 11.49 0.85 7.21
C ILE A 127 12.68 -0.09 6.96
N MET A 128 13.78 0.44 6.39
CA MET A 128 14.99 -0.30 6.01
C MET A 128 14.70 -1.53 5.14
N ASN A 129 13.65 -1.46 4.31
CA ASN A 129 13.27 -2.52 3.38
C ASN A 129 13.55 -2.08 1.93
N LEU A 130 14.82 -2.21 1.56
CA LEU A 130 15.32 -1.91 0.21
C LEU A 130 15.31 -3.16 -0.70
N GLY A 131 14.80 -4.30 -0.23
CA GLY A 131 14.78 -5.57 -0.96
C GLY A 131 13.44 -5.86 -1.63
N ALA A 132 13.46 -6.68 -2.68
CA ALA A 132 12.24 -7.17 -3.36
C ALA A 132 11.41 -8.15 -2.50
N SER A 133 11.95 -8.59 -1.36
CA SER A 133 11.26 -9.55 -0.51
C SER A 133 10.40 -8.83 0.54
N ARG A 134 9.17 -9.32 0.74
CA ARG A 134 8.26 -8.85 1.80
C ARG A 134 8.62 -9.41 3.18
N SER A 135 9.88 -9.74 3.43
CA SER A 135 10.37 -10.27 4.71
C SER A 135 10.90 -9.16 5.59
N TYR A 136 10.48 -9.16 6.87
CA TYR A 136 11.00 -8.25 7.88
C TYR A 136 12.45 -8.57 8.31
N ASN A 137 12.93 -9.78 8.05
CA ASN A 137 14.25 -10.25 8.48
C ASN A 137 15.31 -10.07 7.38
N HIS A 138 15.54 -8.83 6.93
CA HIS A 138 16.59 -8.54 5.95
C HIS A 138 17.93 -8.15 6.60
N PRO A 139 19.09 -8.47 5.97
CA PRO A 139 20.42 -8.23 6.53
C PRO A 139 20.67 -6.79 6.98
N LEU A 140 20.08 -5.81 6.28
CA LEU A 140 20.18 -4.39 6.62
C LEU A 140 19.62 -4.06 8.00
N ILE A 141 18.46 -4.61 8.34
CA ILE A 141 17.83 -4.43 9.67
C ILE A 141 18.69 -5.11 10.74
N VAL A 142 19.22 -6.30 10.46
CA VAL A 142 20.08 -7.03 11.41
C VAL A 142 21.34 -6.21 11.71
N VAL A 143 22.05 -5.72 10.69
CA VAL A 143 23.26 -4.90 10.87
C VAL A 143 22.95 -3.60 11.60
N ALA A 144 21.88 -2.88 11.23
CA ALA A 144 21.48 -1.64 11.89
C ALA A 144 21.11 -1.87 13.36
N ALA A 145 20.38 -2.95 13.67
CA ALA A 145 20.02 -3.33 15.03
C ALA A 145 21.25 -3.70 15.86
N SER A 146 22.18 -4.49 15.30
CA SER A 146 23.45 -4.82 15.97
C SER A 146 24.31 -3.58 16.23
N ALA A 147 24.45 -2.68 15.26
CA ALA A 147 25.18 -1.42 15.44
C ALA A 147 24.54 -0.53 16.52
N THR A 148 23.21 -0.40 16.50
CA THR A 148 22.47 0.36 17.52
C THR A 148 22.67 -0.25 18.91
N LEU A 149 22.62 -1.58 19.03
CA LEU A 149 22.86 -2.28 20.28
C LEU A 149 24.28 -1.99 20.82
N LEU A 150 25.30 -2.03 19.95
CA LEU A 150 26.68 -1.70 20.35
C LEU A 150 26.79 -0.25 20.84
N ILE A 151 26.13 0.70 20.18
CA ILE A 151 26.12 2.12 20.59
C ILE A 151 25.44 2.27 21.96
N VAL A 152 24.29 1.62 22.17
CA VAL A 152 23.54 1.67 23.43
C VAL A 152 24.36 1.07 24.57
N VAL A 153 24.95 -0.11 24.38
CA VAL A 153 25.82 -0.75 25.39
C VAL A 153 27.00 0.14 25.73
N THR A 154 27.65 0.71 24.71
CA THR A 154 28.77 1.65 24.91
C THR A 154 28.33 2.88 25.70
N GLY A 155 27.18 3.46 25.38
CA GLY A 155 26.61 4.60 26.09
C GLY A 155 26.31 4.29 27.56
N ILE A 156 25.77 3.10 27.85
CA ILE A 156 25.51 2.63 29.21
C ILE A 156 26.82 2.51 30.00
N VAL A 157 27.86 1.90 29.42
CA VAL A 157 29.18 1.76 30.06
C VAL A 157 29.78 3.12 30.40
N ILE A 158 29.77 4.06 29.46
CA ILE A 158 30.28 5.43 29.66
C ILE A 158 29.48 6.15 30.74
N LEU A 159 28.15 6.03 30.74
CA LEU A 159 27.27 6.65 31.72
C LEU A 159 27.60 6.19 33.14
N PHE A 160 27.72 4.87 33.37
CA PHE A 160 28.06 4.33 34.68
C PHE A 160 29.47 4.73 35.13
N TYR A 161 30.45 4.72 34.22
CA TYR A 161 31.81 5.14 34.54
C TYR A 161 31.85 6.61 34.97
N ARG A 162 31.15 7.49 34.25
CA ARG A 162 31.09 8.92 34.54
C ARG A 162 30.34 9.20 35.85
N LEU A 163 29.20 8.56 36.07
CA LEU A 163 28.40 8.73 37.29
C LEU A 163 29.16 8.25 38.53
N ALA A 164 29.87 7.13 38.45
CA ALA A 164 30.70 6.64 39.55
C ALA A 164 31.85 7.60 39.89
N LYS A 165 32.49 8.19 38.88
CA LYS A 165 33.57 9.17 39.06
C LYS A 165 33.05 10.48 39.66
N ASP A 166 31.92 10.98 39.17
CA ASP A 166 31.32 12.22 39.67
C ASP A 166 30.80 12.07 41.09
N LEU A 167 30.20 10.91 41.42
CA LEU A 167 29.78 10.60 42.79
C LEU A 167 30.97 10.54 43.76
N LYS A 168 32.07 9.87 43.37
CA LYS A 168 33.32 9.86 44.16
C LYS A 168 33.84 11.28 44.40
N ARG A 169 33.89 12.12 43.37
CA ARG A 169 34.32 13.54 43.47
C ARG A 169 33.47 14.33 44.45
N LEU A 170 32.15 14.21 44.37
CA LEU A 170 31.21 14.87 45.27
C LEU A 170 31.39 14.42 46.74
N LEU A 171 31.56 13.11 46.97
CA LEU A 171 31.81 12.57 48.30
C LEU A 171 33.14 13.05 48.88
N THR A 172 34.23 13.07 48.09
CA THR A 172 35.52 13.63 48.54
C THR A 172 35.44 15.13 48.81
N LYS A 173 34.74 15.91 47.99
CA LYS A 173 34.57 17.36 48.20
C LYS A 173 33.81 17.63 49.51
N ARG A 174 32.73 16.89 49.77
CA ARG A 174 31.96 16.98 51.03
C ARG A 174 32.79 16.63 52.27
N ARG A 175 33.70 15.65 52.17
CA ARG A 175 34.57 15.24 53.27
C ARG A 175 35.64 16.29 53.57
N ALA A 176 36.19 16.94 52.55
CA ALA A 176 37.21 18.00 52.70
C ALA A 176 36.62 19.32 53.25
N SER A 177 35.34 19.60 53.02
CA SER A 177 34.66 20.81 53.50
C SER A 177 34.06 20.71 54.91
N ARG A 178 34.31 19.61 55.63
CA ARG A 178 33.77 19.40 56.98
C ARG A 178 34.79 19.95 58.01
N PRO A 179 34.47 21.03 58.76
CA PRO A 179 35.42 21.64 59.69
C PRO A 179 35.77 20.68 60.83
N ALA A 180 37.05 20.64 61.20
CA ALA A 180 37.53 19.89 62.36
C ALA A 180 37.05 20.60 63.63
N THR A 181 36.17 19.93 64.37
CA THR A 181 35.82 20.26 65.77
C THR A 181 36.87 19.71 66.71
#